data_AF-A0A7J7M6R5-F1
#
_entry.id   AF-A0A7J7M6R5-F1
#
_cell.length_a   1.000
_cell.length_b   1.000
_cell.length_c   1.000
_cell.angle_alpha   90.00
_cell.angle_beta   90.00
_cell.angle_gamma   90.00
#
_symmetry.space_group_name_H-M   'P 1'
#
loop_
_entity.id
_entity.type
_entity.pdbx_description
1 polymer ?
#
loop_
_entity_poly.entity_id
_entity_poly.type
_entity_poly.pdbx_seq_one_letter_code
_entity_poly.pdbx_strand_id
1 'polypeptide(L)'
;MDGKSLLKIWNLNKLGGVIGVFNCQGSGSWSCKERNPSEHVLEPKPSVLSSSVKPVDVEFLQEVAGENWAGNCAVYAFKAGTLSRLTINRSIEVTFGVLHCEIYTISPIRVYNQTIHFAPIGLVDMYNSGGAIEALNCSEDSSTCKLQIIV
;
A
#
# COMPACT_ATOMS: atom_id res chain seq x y z
N MET A 1 -4.63 3.78 -22.47
CA MET A 1 -5.45 4.10 -21.29
C MET A 1 -6.86 3.62 -21.55
N ASP A 2 -7.47 2.94 -20.59
CA ASP A 2 -8.79 2.29 -20.75
C ASP A 2 -9.97 3.20 -20.38
N GLY A 3 -9.71 4.37 -19.80
CA GLY A 3 -10.69 5.35 -19.34
C GLY A 3 -11.52 4.90 -18.13
N LYS A 4 -11.17 3.78 -17.49
CA LYS A 4 -12.05 3.11 -16.52
C LYS A 4 -11.36 2.73 -15.22
N SER A 5 -10.09 2.35 -15.27
CA SER A 5 -9.42 1.73 -14.12
C SER A 5 -8.35 2.65 -13.52
N LEU A 6 -8.22 2.59 -12.19
CA LEU A 6 -7.03 3.09 -11.51
C LEU A 6 -5.90 2.07 -11.64
N LEU A 7 -4.68 2.55 -11.91
CA LEU A 7 -3.48 1.73 -11.95
C LEU A 7 -3.07 1.41 -10.52
N LYS A 8 -2.86 0.13 -10.21
CA LYS A 8 -2.29 -0.32 -8.93
C LYS A 8 -0.92 -0.92 -9.18
N ILE A 9 0.07 -0.51 -8.39
CA ILE A 9 1.43 -1.07 -8.41
C ILE A 9 1.79 -1.40 -6.97
N TRP A 10 2.26 -2.61 -6.73
CA TRP A 10 2.65 -3.06 -5.40
C TRP A 10 4.11 -3.52 -5.36
N ASN A 11 4.68 -3.50 -4.17
CA ASN A 11 5.97 -4.12 -3.86
C ASN A 11 5.87 -4.83 -2.50
N LEU A 12 6.48 -6.02 -2.40
CA LEU A 12 6.58 -6.77 -1.16
C LEU A 12 7.88 -6.41 -0.43
N ASN A 13 7.80 -6.23 0.88
CA ASN A 13 8.95 -6.04 1.77
C ASN A 13 9.06 -7.26 2.71
N LYS A 14 10.15 -7.37 3.47
CA LYS A 14 10.39 -8.53 4.37
C LYS A 14 9.29 -8.78 5.41
N LEU A 15 8.57 -7.72 5.81
CA LEU A 15 7.57 -7.76 6.89
C LEU A 15 6.24 -7.10 6.51
N GLY A 16 5.97 -6.91 5.22
CA GLY A 16 4.76 -6.23 4.75
C GLY A 16 4.84 -5.89 3.28
N GLY A 17 4.20 -4.82 2.86
CA GLY A 17 4.33 -4.32 1.51
C GLY A 17 3.80 -2.90 1.34
N VAL A 18 3.89 -2.41 0.12
CA VAL A 18 3.39 -1.10 -0.28
C VAL A 18 2.57 -1.24 -1.55
N ILE A 19 1.48 -0.49 -1.65
CA ILE A 19 0.67 -0.41 -2.86
C ILE A 19 0.36 1.05 -3.19
N GLY A 20 0.75 1.49 -4.38
CA GLY A 20 0.38 2.76 -4.94
C GLY A 20 -0.84 2.61 -5.85
N VAL A 21 -1.78 3.54 -5.76
CA VAL A 21 -2.98 3.59 -6.59
C VAL A 21 -3.07 4.93 -7.30
N PHE A 22 -3.10 4.91 -8.63
CA PHE A 22 -2.87 6.08 -9.46
C PHE A 22 -4.00 6.25 -10.48
N ASN A 23 -4.54 7.46 -10.59
CA ASN A 23 -5.35 7.84 -11.74
C ASN A 23 -4.44 8.40 -12.84
N CYS A 24 -4.05 7.53 -13.77
CA CYS A 24 -3.24 7.92 -14.93
C CYS A 24 -4.10 8.28 -16.17
N GLN A 25 -5.44 8.32 -16.06
CA GLN A 25 -6.35 8.53 -17.19
C GLN A 25 -6.36 10.00 -17.63
N GLY A 26 -5.39 10.38 -18.46
CA GLY A 26 -5.14 11.76 -18.86
C GLY A 26 -3.67 12.15 -18.76
N SER A 27 -2.77 11.24 -18.37
CA SER A 27 -1.32 11.41 -18.40
C SER A 27 -0.75 11.45 -19.83
N GLY A 28 -1.30 12.31 -20.69
CA GLY A 28 -0.84 12.53 -22.07
C GLY A 28 -0.66 11.27 -22.91
N SER A 29 -0.03 11.43 -24.07
CA SER A 29 0.52 10.32 -24.84
C SER A 29 2.02 10.28 -24.57
N TRP A 30 2.55 9.15 -24.07
CA TRP A 30 3.99 8.95 -23.99
C TRP A 30 4.54 8.82 -25.43
N SER A 31 5.03 9.93 -25.99
CA SER A 31 5.53 9.99 -27.36
C SER A 31 6.96 9.47 -27.45
N CYS A 32 7.15 8.16 -27.28
CA CYS A 32 8.41 7.51 -27.68
C CYS A 32 8.51 7.36 -29.22
N LYS A 33 7.50 7.83 -29.96
CA LYS A 33 7.51 7.97 -31.41
C LYS A 33 6.96 9.36 -31.75
N GLU A 34 7.69 10.10 -32.58
CA GLU A 34 7.23 11.34 -33.20
C GLU A 34 5.86 11.11 -33.82
N ARG A 35 4.87 11.93 -33.46
CA ARG A 35 3.53 11.86 -34.05
C ARG A 35 3.21 13.11 -34.83
N ASN A 36 2.53 12.89 -35.95
CA ASN A 36 2.09 13.92 -36.86
C ASN A 36 1.13 14.91 -36.16
N PRO A 37 1.17 16.21 -36.47
CA PRO A 37 0.39 17.26 -35.80
C PRO A 37 -1.14 17.16 -35.95
N SER A 38 -1.66 16.19 -36.69
CA SER A 38 -3.08 16.09 -37.09
C SER A 38 -3.91 15.09 -36.28
N GLU A 39 -3.33 14.37 -35.31
CA GLU A 39 -4.14 13.63 -34.33
C GLU A 39 -4.77 14.62 -33.36
N HIS A 40 -6.01 15.04 -33.65
CA HIS A 40 -6.86 15.78 -32.73
C HIS A 40 -6.95 15.01 -31.40
N VAL A 41 -6.16 15.42 -30.41
CA VAL A 41 -6.30 15.00 -29.03
C VAL A 41 -7.61 15.60 -28.56
N LEU A 42 -8.69 14.81 -28.63
CA LEU A 42 -9.90 15.09 -27.87
C LEU A 42 -9.44 15.30 -26.43
N GLU A 43 -9.62 16.51 -25.90
CA GLU A 43 -9.31 16.82 -24.51
C GLU A 43 -9.96 15.73 -23.64
N PRO A 44 -9.17 14.92 -22.91
CA PRO A 44 -9.75 13.90 -22.06
C PRO A 44 -10.52 14.65 -20.98
N LYS A 45 -11.86 14.57 -21.01
CA LYS A 45 -12.71 15.02 -19.90
C LYS A 45 -12.09 14.47 -18.61
N PRO A 46 -11.90 15.29 -17.56
CA PRO A 46 -11.35 14.81 -16.31
C PRO A 46 -12.27 13.74 -15.74
N SER A 47 -11.87 12.47 -15.87
CA SER A 47 -12.60 11.35 -15.30
C SER A 47 -12.10 11.15 -13.88
N VAL A 48 -12.93 11.60 -12.93
CA VAL A 48 -12.82 11.14 -11.56
C VAL A 48 -13.16 9.66 -11.55
N LEU A 49 -12.26 8.83 -11.05
CA LEU A 49 -12.43 7.39 -10.99
C LEU A 49 -12.42 6.91 -9.55
N SER A 50 -13.28 5.93 -9.27
CA SER A 50 -13.34 5.25 -7.98
C SER A 50 -12.83 3.81 -8.09
N SER A 51 -12.19 3.35 -7.03
CA SER A 51 -11.78 1.95 -6.88
C SER A 51 -11.71 1.64 -5.39
N SER A 52 -11.25 0.44 -5.07
CA SER A 52 -11.07 -0.02 -3.71
C SER A 52 -9.68 -0.62 -3.54
N VAL A 53 -9.07 -0.46 -2.37
CA VAL A 53 -7.73 -0.99 -2.05
C VAL A 53 -7.86 -1.97 -0.91
N LYS A 54 -7.33 -3.17 -1.07
CA LYS A 54 -7.35 -4.22 -0.05
C LYS A 54 -5.93 -4.64 0.29
N PRO A 55 -5.65 -5.07 1.54
CA PRO A 55 -4.36 -5.67 1.85
C PRO A 55 -4.01 -6.86 0.94
N VAL A 56 -5.00 -7.66 0.52
CA VAL A 56 -4.80 -8.78 -0.42
C VAL A 56 -4.33 -8.35 -1.81
N ASP A 57 -4.45 -7.07 -2.17
CA ASP A 57 -3.94 -6.55 -3.46
C ASP A 57 -2.40 -6.52 -3.48
N VAL A 58 -1.74 -6.59 -2.32
CA VAL A 58 -0.30 -6.88 -2.23
C VAL A 58 -0.13 -8.40 -2.27
N GLU A 59 0.27 -8.91 -3.43
CA GLU A 59 0.45 -10.35 -3.59
C GLU A 59 1.54 -10.88 -2.64
N PHE A 60 1.41 -12.14 -2.24
CA PHE A 60 2.35 -12.81 -1.33
C PHE A 60 2.46 -12.20 0.08
N LEU A 61 1.59 -11.26 0.47
CA LEU A 61 1.60 -10.65 1.81
C LEU A 61 1.56 -11.68 2.94
N GLN A 62 0.87 -12.81 2.75
CA GLN A 62 0.78 -13.88 3.73
C GLN A 62 2.15 -14.53 4.02
N GLU A 63 3.07 -14.56 3.05
CA GLU A 63 4.41 -15.16 3.19
C GLU A 63 5.30 -14.34 4.15
N VAL A 64 5.04 -13.04 4.26
CA VAL A 64 5.81 -12.10 5.11
C VAL A 64 5.06 -11.68 6.38
N ALA A 65 3.81 -12.14 6.54
CA ALA A 65 2.97 -11.78 7.67
C ALA A 65 3.39 -12.41 9.01
N GLY A 66 4.22 -13.45 8.95
CA GLY A 66 4.73 -14.16 10.12
C GLY A 66 3.78 -15.20 10.70
N GLU A 67 4.32 -16.06 11.55
CA GLU A 67 3.56 -17.08 12.26
C GLU A 67 2.51 -16.41 13.17
N ASN A 68 1.32 -17.01 13.29
CA ASN A 68 0.18 -16.51 14.09
C ASN A 68 -0.50 -15.22 13.58
N TRP A 69 -0.32 -14.84 12.31
CA TRP A 69 -1.07 -13.74 11.73
C TRP A 69 -2.57 -14.07 11.53
N ALA A 70 -3.46 -13.29 12.14
CA ALA A 70 -4.91 -13.44 12.05
C ALA A 70 -5.55 -12.63 10.89
N GLY A 71 -4.80 -12.34 9.83
CA GLY A 71 -5.31 -11.62 8.66
C GLY A 71 -5.57 -10.11 8.88
N ASN A 72 -5.11 -9.53 9.99
CA ASN A 72 -5.27 -8.09 10.29
C ASN A 72 -4.03 -7.30 9.85
N CYS A 73 -4.21 -6.13 9.24
CA CYS A 73 -3.14 -5.24 8.81
C CYS A 73 -3.34 -3.84 9.39
N ALA A 74 -2.23 -3.20 9.72
CA ALA A 74 -2.14 -1.75 9.79
C ALA A 74 -1.93 -1.23 8.37
N VAL A 75 -2.76 -0.26 7.97
CA VAL A 75 -2.75 0.34 6.63
C VAL A 75 -2.53 1.82 6.80
N TYR A 76 -1.35 2.29 6.40
CA TYR A 76 -0.94 3.69 6.47
C TYR A 76 -1.04 4.35 5.11
N ALA A 77 -1.88 5.37 4.99
CA ALA A 77 -2.04 6.18 3.79
C ALA A 77 -1.05 7.35 3.83
N PHE A 78 -0.06 7.34 2.94
CA PHE A 78 1.07 8.25 2.97
C PHE A 78 0.66 9.73 2.84
N LYS A 79 -0.11 10.08 1.80
CA LYS A 79 -0.47 11.49 1.56
C LYS A 79 -1.52 11.99 2.54
N ALA A 80 -2.48 11.14 2.90
CA ALA A 80 -3.48 11.47 3.90
C ALA A 80 -2.88 11.52 5.33
N GLY A 81 -1.74 10.87 5.58
CA GLY A 81 -1.13 10.76 6.91
C GLY A 81 -2.00 9.98 7.90
N THR A 82 -2.86 9.08 7.41
CA THR A 82 -3.82 8.34 8.25
C THR A 82 -3.42 6.89 8.44
N LEU A 83 -3.70 6.36 9.62
CA LEU A 83 -3.48 4.97 9.97
C LEU A 83 -4.82 4.29 10.26
N SER A 84 -5.04 3.13 9.66
CA SER A 84 -6.25 2.33 9.86
C SER A 84 -5.91 0.87 10.08
N ARG A 85 -6.84 0.13 10.72
CA ARG A 85 -6.74 -1.32 10.87
C ARG A 85 -7.77 -1.98 9.96
N LEU A 86 -7.31 -2.85 9.07
CA LEU A 86 -8.15 -3.60 8.14
C LEU A 86 -7.90 -5.10 8.26
N THR A 87 -8.91 -5.91 7.98
CA THR A 87 -8.68 -7.33 7.68
C THR A 87 -8.32 -7.51 6.21
N ILE A 88 -7.65 -8.61 5.87
CA ILE A 88 -7.02 -8.84 4.56
C ILE A 88 -7.98 -8.67 3.36
N ASN A 89 -9.27 -8.98 3.56
CA ASN A 89 -10.31 -8.93 2.54
C ASN A 89 -11.16 -7.65 2.54
N ARG A 90 -10.98 -6.78 3.55
CA ARG A 90 -11.69 -5.50 3.64
C ARG A 90 -11.02 -4.47 2.75
N SER A 91 -11.81 -3.53 2.22
CA SER A 91 -11.32 -2.47 1.35
C SER A 91 -11.39 -1.09 1.98
N ILE A 92 -10.50 -0.23 1.50
CA ILE A 92 -10.60 1.22 1.57
C ILE A 92 -11.08 1.70 0.20
N GLU A 93 -12.22 2.38 0.16
CA GLU A 93 -12.70 3.01 -1.08
C GLU A 93 -11.90 4.29 -1.36
N VAL A 94 -11.50 4.47 -2.61
CA VAL A 94 -10.72 5.63 -3.07
C VAL A 94 -11.38 6.25 -4.29
N THR A 95 -11.28 7.57 -4.38
CA THR A 95 -11.78 8.35 -5.51
C THR A 95 -10.74 9.39 -5.90
N PHE A 96 -10.22 9.30 -7.12
CA PHE A 96 -9.14 10.15 -7.59
C PHE A 96 -9.52 10.89 -8.86
N GLY A 97 -9.25 12.20 -8.86
CA GLY A 97 -9.14 12.99 -10.09
C GLY A 97 -7.90 12.59 -10.90
N VAL A 98 -7.81 13.10 -12.13
CA VAL A 98 -6.69 12.85 -13.05
C VAL A 98 -5.37 13.29 -12.40
N LEU A 99 -4.31 12.46 -12.53
CA LEU A 99 -2.99 12.63 -11.91
C LEU A 99 -2.95 12.61 -10.37
N HIS A 100 -4.06 12.31 -9.70
CA HIS A 100 -4.04 12.01 -8.28
C HIS A 100 -3.67 10.54 -8.01
N CYS A 101 -3.03 10.33 -6.87
CA CYS A 101 -2.68 9.01 -6.37
C CYS A 101 -2.59 9.01 -4.84
N GLU A 102 -2.62 7.83 -4.25
CA GLU A 102 -2.29 7.57 -2.84
C GLU A 102 -1.39 6.34 -2.77
N ILE A 103 -0.54 6.29 -1.75
CA ILE A 103 0.33 5.15 -1.47
C ILE A 103 0.01 4.61 -0.09
N TYR A 104 -0.25 3.31 -0.03
CA TYR A 104 -0.58 2.61 1.20
C TYR A 104 0.56 1.68 1.59
N THR A 105 1.10 1.87 2.80
CA THR A 105 1.94 0.86 3.44
C THR A 105 1.03 -0.13 4.16
N ILE A 106 1.20 -1.42 3.86
CA ILE A 106 0.44 -2.54 4.42
C ILE A 106 1.37 -3.32 5.34
N SER A 107 1.13 -3.26 6.65
CA SER A 107 1.93 -3.95 7.66
C SER A 107 1.06 -4.96 8.42
N PRO A 108 1.30 -6.28 8.29
CA PRO A 108 0.60 -7.32 9.04
C PRO A 108 0.71 -7.11 10.56
N ILE A 109 -0.43 -7.18 11.26
CA ILE A 109 -0.53 -7.11 12.71
C ILE A 109 -0.35 -8.51 13.28
N ARG A 110 0.80 -8.73 13.92
CA ARG A 110 1.12 -9.96 14.65
C ARG A 110 0.62 -9.86 16.09
N VAL A 111 0.36 -11.00 16.71
CA VAL A 111 -0.07 -11.10 18.11
C VAL A 111 1.03 -11.76 18.93
N TYR A 112 1.47 -11.06 19.97
CA TYR A 112 2.50 -11.50 20.92
C TYR A 112 1.90 -11.63 22.32
N ASN A 113 2.35 -12.60 23.13
CA ASN A 113 1.78 -12.88 24.47
C ASN A 113 0.24 -12.87 24.52
N GLN A 114 -0.42 -13.37 23.47
CA GLN A 114 -1.88 -13.39 23.25
C GLN A 114 -2.62 -12.04 23.30
N THR A 115 -1.97 -10.94 23.65
CA THR A 115 -2.63 -9.67 24.00
C THR A 115 -2.04 -8.47 23.28
N ILE A 116 -0.76 -8.55 22.85
CA ILE A 116 -0.06 -7.44 22.22
C ILE A 116 -0.22 -7.56 20.71
N HIS A 117 -0.96 -6.63 20.12
CA HIS A 117 -1.09 -6.49 18.67
C HIS A 117 -0.05 -5.50 18.16
N PHE A 118 0.83 -5.94 17.26
CA PHE A 118 1.94 -5.11 16.79
C PHE A 118 2.17 -5.23 15.29
N ALA A 119 2.41 -4.09 14.64
CA ALA A 119 2.75 -3.97 13.23
C ALA A 119 3.81 -2.87 13.06
N PRO A 120 5.00 -3.16 12.52
CA PRO A 120 6.03 -2.14 12.34
C PRO A 120 5.76 -1.31 11.07
N ILE A 121 5.90 0.00 11.19
CA ILE A 121 5.90 0.96 10.08
C ILE A 121 7.08 1.91 10.35
N GLY A 122 7.98 2.07 9.39
CA GLY A 122 9.21 2.85 9.55
C GLY A 122 9.34 3.89 8.44
N LEU A 123 10.06 4.99 8.68
CA LEU A 123 10.26 6.06 7.69
C LEU A 123 8.92 6.54 7.08
N VAL A 124 7.98 7.00 7.91
CA VAL A 124 6.63 7.44 7.47
C VAL A 124 6.65 8.60 6.47
N ASP A 125 7.77 9.31 6.38
CA ASP A 125 8.02 10.38 5.39
C ASP A 125 8.53 9.85 4.03
N MET A 126 8.73 8.53 3.90
CA MET A 126 9.07 7.86 2.65
C MET A 126 7.86 7.12 2.07
N TYR A 127 7.74 7.06 0.74
CA TYR A 127 6.65 6.38 0.06
C TYR A 127 6.52 4.89 0.42
N ASN A 128 7.64 4.19 0.60
CA ASN A 128 7.67 2.81 1.07
C ASN A 128 8.02 2.77 2.57
N SER A 129 7.06 3.11 3.42
CA SER A 129 7.23 3.22 4.88
C SER A 129 7.36 1.85 5.60
N GLY A 130 7.80 0.82 4.89
CA GLY A 130 8.17 -0.47 5.48
C GLY A 130 9.39 -1.10 4.81
N GLY A 131 9.98 -0.42 3.82
CA GLY A 131 11.06 -0.97 3.01
C GLY A 131 12.39 -1.09 3.73
N ALA A 132 12.62 -0.27 4.76
CA ALA A 132 13.82 -0.33 5.57
C ALA A 132 13.73 -1.32 6.74
N ILE A 133 12.56 -1.92 7.01
CA ILE A 133 12.42 -2.82 8.16
C ILE A 133 12.96 -4.21 7.77
N GLU A 134 14.07 -4.58 8.37
CA GLU A 134 14.80 -5.80 8.04
C GLU A 134 14.30 -7.03 8.83
N ALA A 135 13.94 -6.86 10.09
CA ALA A 135 13.43 -7.94 10.94
C ALA A 135 12.64 -7.42 12.16
N LEU A 136 11.81 -8.30 12.72
CA LEU A 136 11.06 -8.08 13.95
C LEU A 136 11.24 -9.30 14.86
N ASN A 137 12.02 -9.10 15.92
CA ASN A 137 12.32 -10.14 16.89
C ASN A 137 11.45 -9.98 18.13
N CYS A 138 10.99 -11.09 18.68
CA CYS A 138 10.32 -11.14 19.97
C CYS A 138 11.12 -12.05 20.90
N SER A 139 11.42 -11.57 22.11
CA SER A 139 11.87 -12.42 23.21
C SER A 139 10.84 -12.36 24.33
N GLU A 140 10.32 -13.53 24.71
CA GLU A 140 9.29 -13.69 25.74
C GLU A 140 9.93 -14.36 26.97
N ASP A 141 9.89 -13.66 28.10
CA ASP A 141 10.15 -14.23 29.43
C ASP A 141 8.83 -14.28 30.21
N SER A 142 8.80 -15.01 31.33
CA SER A 142 7.60 -15.25 32.16
C SER A 142 6.78 -14.00 32.57
N SER A 143 7.34 -12.79 32.49
CA SER A 143 6.64 -11.52 32.78
C SER A 143 6.88 -10.39 31.77
N THR A 144 7.73 -10.59 30.74
CA THR A 144 8.13 -9.52 29.82
C THR A 144 8.12 -9.97 28.37
N CYS A 145 7.50 -9.16 27.50
CA CYS A 145 7.62 -9.26 26.05
C CYS A 145 8.49 -8.11 25.55
N LYS A 146 9.62 -8.44 24.91
CA LYS A 146 10.47 -7.43 24.27
C LYS A 146 10.38 -7.61 22.76
N LEU A 147 9.87 -6.57 22.10
CA LEU A 147 9.85 -6.45 20.65
C LEU A 147 11.03 -5.60 20.20
N GLN A 148 11.83 -6.12 19.26
CA GLN A 148 12.96 -5.43 18.67
C GLN A 148 12.76 -5.33 17.16
N ILE A 149 12.78 -4.10 16.65
CA ILE A 149 12.76 -3.80 15.22
C ILE A 149 14.21 -3.63 14.76
N ILE A 150 14.58 -4.32 13.68
CA ILE A 150 15.85 -4.12 12.99
C ILE A 150 15.54 -3.36 11.70
N VAL A 151 16.25 -2.25 11.49
CA VAL A 151 16.13 -1.33 10.34
C VAL A 151 17.49 -1.18 9.68
#